data_AF-A0A9D5BU88-F1
#
_entry.id   AF-A0A9D5BU88-F1
#
_cell.length_a   1.000
_cell.length_b   1.000
_cell.length_c   1.000
_cell.angle_alpha   90.00
_cell.angle_beta   90.00
_cell.angle_gamma   90.00
#
_symmetry.space_group_name_H-M   'P 1'
#
loop_
_entity.id
_entity.type
_entity.pdbx_description
1 polymer ?
#
loop_
_entity_poly.entity_id
_entity_poly.type
_entity_poly.pdbx_seq_one_letter_code
_entity_poly.pdbx_strand_id
1 'polypeptide(L)'
;MFVRLPSYKSLKSKPPPNYVAGVGRGATGFTTRSDIGPGIYSIAALGVHKDDEDDEDDLRENFDEFEGYHDMGLFSSAEYDDKDLEADAVWESVDEYMASRRKDRKEKLAKLEMDKYLASNPIINQQFLHLKRDLKNMTPEQWDSIPEVGNYSRRNKRKRFKSFVPVPDTLLERARQERALLASLDPKSLAAGGTETPATDLTAVGKGRGTLLSLTLDQFSVRNFTSIDTEAYLAGLNSTKILSDADISDIKKARLLMKSLTQSRPEYPRGWISAARLEEVAGDIKAARRLIQRGYHKCPKNEDVWLEVCRLARPDEAKALIAKGVKANPNSVKLWLQAAKLKHEQQNQIRVLMKALQRVPTSVRLWKAIVELANEEDARILLQRAVECCPLHVELWLALARLEISYEQAKKVLNKAREKLPKEPSIWITAAKLEEAANGNTESVGKVIDRGKRSLQGEGVEIDRDVWMKEAEVAERVGSIVTCQTIIKNTIGVGVEEEDRKRTWVADAEECKKRGSIETALAIYAHAQTVFLTKKSIWLKAAELKKSMGYGSLLMPLLRNAVTS
;
A
#
# COMPACT_ATOMS: atom_id res chain seq x y z
N MET A 1 -55.80 -15.99 13.43
CA MET A 1 -56.30 -17.10 14.28
C MET A 1 -55.64 -16.93 15.64
N PHE A 2 -56.41 -16.60 16.69
CA PHE A 2 -55.88 -16.32 18.03
C PHE A 2 -55.29 -17.58 18.67
N VAL A 3 -54.00 -17.59 18.98
CA VAL A 3 -53.35 -18.67 19.73
C VAL A 3 -53.60 -18.43 21.22
N ARG A 4 -54.51 -19.21 21.81
CA ARG A 4 -54.75 -19.24 23.26
C ARG A 4 -53.54 -19.88 23.94
N LEU A 5 -52.95 -19.20 24.93
CA LEU A 5 -51.98 -19.79 25.85
C LEU A 5 -52.62 -21.00 26.57
N PRO A 6 -51.92 -22.14 26.72
CA PRO A 6 -52.48 -23.32 27.36
C PRO A 6 -52.70 -23.06 28.86
N SER A 7 -53.90 -23.35 29.37
CA SER A 7 -54.19 -23.21 30.81
C SER A 7 -53.45 -24.29 31.61
N TYR A 8 -52.93 -23.93 32.79
CA TYR A 8 -52.19 -24.77 33.74
C TYR A 8 -52.87 -26.12 34.10
N LYS A 9 -54.17 -26.26 33.78
CA LYS A 9 -54.94 -27.50 33.94
C LYS A 9 -54.50 -28.63 32.99
N SER A 10 -53.95 -28.32 31.81
CA SER A 10 -53.62 -29.37 30.82
C SER A 10 -52.32 -30.13 31.13
N LEU A 11 -51.45 -29.60 32.00
CA LEU A 11 -50.17 -30.24 32.36
C LEU A 11 -50.32 -31.31 33.45
N LYS A 12 -51.36 -31.22 34.29
CA LYS A 12 -51.64 -32.16 35.39
C LYS A 12 -52.78 -33.15 35.07
N SER A 13 -53.47 -33.01 33.95
CA SER A 13 -54.52 -33.95 33.53
C SER A 13 -53.92 -35.12 32.77
N LYS A 14 -54.36 -36.35 33.08
CA LYS A 14 -54.06 -37.54 32.25
C LYS A 14 -54.60 -37.34 30.82
N PRO A 15 -53.91 -37.83 29.78
CA PRO A 15 -54.37 -37.70 28.41
C PRO A 15 -55.76 -38.34 28.23
N PRO A 16 -56.63 -37.78 27.38
CA PRO A 16 -57.98 -38.30 27.19
C PRO A 16 -57.95 -39.72 26.59
N PRO A 17 -58.86 -40.61 27.02
CA PRO A 17 -58.94 -41.96 26.47
C PRO A 17 -59.23 -41.89 24.97
N ASN A 18 -58.45 -42.62 24.17
CA ASN A 18 -58.41 -42.65 22.69
C ASN A 18 -57.54 -41.57 21.99
N TYR A 19 -56.76 -40.77 22.72
CA TYR A 19 -55.73 -39.95 22.07
C TYR A 19 -54.52 -40.80 21.67
N VAL A 20 -54.27 -40.91 20.36
CA VAL A 20 -53.06 -41.52 19.82
C VAL A 20 -52.05 -40.41 19.52
N ALA A 21 -50.90 -40.43 20.20
CA ALA A 21 -49.81 -39.49 19.92
C ALA A 21 -49.35 -39.61 18.46
N GLY A 22 -49.03 -38.48 17.80
CA GLY A 22 -48.71 -38.44 16.36
C GLY A 22 -49.96 -38.26 15.48
N VAL A 23 -50.87 -39.25 15.48
CA VAL A 23 -52.10 -39.21 14.66
C VAL A 23 -53.08 -38.13 15.14
N GLY A 24 -53.28 -37.99 16.45
CA GLY A 24 -54.13 -36.96 17.06
C GLY A 24 -53.61 -35.52 16.89
N ARG A 25 -52.35 -35.36 16.45
CA ARG A 25 -51.72 -34.07 16.10
C ARG A 25 -51.77 -33.78 14.59
N GLY A 26 -52.21 -34.75 13.78
CA GLY A 26 -52.20 -34.65 12.31
C GLY A 26 -50.82 -34.82 11.68
N ALA A 27 -49.88 -35.47 12.37
CA ALA A 27 -48.56 -35.78 11.81
C ALA A 27 -48.64 -37.03 10.93
N THR A 28 -48.16 -36.94 9.70
CA THR A 28 -47.97 -38.06 8.77
C THR A 28 -46.49 -38.20 8.45
N GLY A 29 -45.92 -39.40 8.55
CA GLY A 29 -44.52 -39.67 8.18
C GLY A 29 -44.27 -39.45 6.68
N PHE A 30 -43.06 -39.00 6.33
CA PHE A 30 -42.68 -38.71 4.95
C PHE A 30 -42.29 -40.01 4.22
N THR A 31 -43.22 -40.63 3.48
CA THR A 31 -42.90 -41.79 2.63
C THR A 31 -42.00 -41.35 1.46
N THR A 32 -40.76 -41.87 1.41
CA THR A 32 -39.85 -41.68 0.28
C THR A 32 -40.07 -42.78 -0.77
N ARG A 33 -39.61 -42.53 -2.00
CA ARG A 33 -39.92 -43.27 -3.24
C ARG A 33 -39.43 -44.74 -3.29
N SER A 34 -38.98 -45.28 -2.16
CA SER A 34 -38.55 -46.67 -1.98
C SER A 34 -39.70 -47.63 -1.70
N ASP A 35 -40.87 -47.12 -1.26
CA ASP A 35 -42.02 -47.92 -0.80
C ASP A 35 -43.07 -48.26 -1.87
N ILE A 36 -42.83 -47.96 -3.16
CA ILE A 36 -43.80 -48.21 -4.24
C ILE A 36 -43.16 -49.10 -5.32
N GLY A 37 -43.23 -50.42 -5.09
CA GLY A 37 -42.90 -51.48 -6.06
C GLY A 37 -43.50 -52.84 -5.64
N PRO A 38 -43.91 -53.73 -6.57
CA PRO A 38 -45.09 -54.57 -6.36
C PRO A 38 -44.82 -56.07 -6.14
N GLY A 39 -45.49 -56.62 -5.12
CA GLY A 39 -46.22 -57.91 -5.18
C GLY A 39 -45.43 -59.22 -5.09
N ILE A 40 -45.58 -59.92 -3.96
CA ILE A 40 -46.30 -61.21 -3.85
C ILE A 40 -46.87 -61.33 -2.42
N TYR A 41 -48.11 -61.82 -2.36
CA TYR A 41 -48.98 -61.90 -1.18
C TYR A 41 -48.66 -63.06 -0.23
N SER A 42 -49.18 -62.90 1.00
CA SER A 42 -49.28 -63.82 2.15
C SER A 42 -48.00 -63.92 2.99
N ILE A 43 -48.00 -63.58 4.29
CA ILE A 43 -48.94 -64.03 5.33
C ILE A 43 -49.30 -62.86 6.27
N ALA A 44 -50.60 -62.69 6.51
CA ALA A 44 -51.12 -61.90 7.61
C ALA A 44 -50.96 -62.69 8.91
N ALA A 45 -50.22 -62.17 9.88
CA ALA A 45 -50.49 -62.29 11.31
C ALA A 45 -49.38 -61.57 12.13
N LEU A 46 -49.84 -60.82 13.13
CA LEU A 46 -49.12 -60.42 14.36
C LEU A 46 -48.18 -59.21 14.30
N GLY A 47 -48.54 -58.22 15.12
CA GLY A 47 -47.55 -57.47 15.90
C GLY A 47 -47.19 -56.09 15.37
N VAL A 48 -47.76 -55.07 16.00
CA VAL A 48 -47.41 -53.66 15.86
C VAL A 48 -45.90 -53.46 16.11
N HIS A 49 -45.13 -53.21 15.05
CA HIS A 49 -43.83 -52.54 15.17
C HIS A 49 -44.06 -51.03 15.05
N LYS A 50 -43.65 -50.33 16.11
CA LYS A 50 -43.40 -48.89 16.09
C LYS A 50 -42.09 -48.69 15.34
N ASP A 51 -42.14 -47.97 14.23
CA ASP A 51 -40.97 -47.36 13.64
C ASP A 51 -40.85 -45.95 14.26
N ASP A 52 -40.09 -45.84 15.35
CA ASP A 52 -39.70 -44.58 15.96
C ASP A 52 -38.42 -44.09 15.23
N GLU A 53 -38.50 -42.94 14.54
CA GLU A 53 -37.42 -42.32 13.73
C GLU A 53 -36.38 -41.54 14.56
N ASP A 54 -36.30 -41.77 15.89
CA ASP A 54 -35.35 -41.07 16.78
C ASP A 54 -34.15 -41.97 17.24
N ASP A 55 -34.02 -43.20 16.72
CA ASP A 55 -33.13 -44.23 17.30
C ASP A 55 -31.76 -44.40 16.62
N GLU A 56 -31.26 -43.46 15.81
CA GLU A 56 -29.90 -43.59 15.25
C GLU A 56 -28.80 -43.54 16.33
N ASP A 57 -29.03 -42.77 17.41
CA ASP A 57 -28.10 -42.68 18.54
C ASP A 57 -28.25 -43.87 19.51
N ASP A 58 -29.48 -44.37 19.74
CA ASP A 58 -29.76 -45.51 20.63
C ASP A 58 -29.29 -46.85 20.03
N LEU A 59 -29.30 -46.98 18.70
CA LEU A 59 -28.71 -48.14 18.00
C LEU A 59 -27.18 -48.19 18.13
N ARG A 60 -26.51 -47.05 18.30
CA ARG A 60 -25.05 -46.98 18.44
C ARG A 60 -24.56 -47.31 19.84
N GLU A 61 -25.24 -46.86 20.88
CA GLU A 61 -24.86 -47.19 22.27
C GLU A 61 -25.10 -48.66 22.60
N ASN A 62 -26.08 -49.29 21.94
CA ASN A 62 -26.44 -50.68 22.15
C ASN A 62 -25.67 -51.68 21.26
N PHE A 63 -24.76 -51.19 20.40
CA PHE A 63 -23.96 -52.01 19.49
C PHE A 63 -22.50 -52.04 19.94
N ASP A 64 -21.99 -53.23 20.23
CA ASP A 64 -20.56 -53.51 20.38
C ASP A 64 -19.99 -54.14 19.11
N GLU A 65 -18.76 -53.76 18.75
CA GLU A 65 -18.10 -54.24 17.54
C GLU A 65 -17.77 -55.74 17.62
N PHE A 66 -17.62 -56.29 18.83
CA PHE A 66 -17.35 -57.72 19.03
C PHE A 66 -18.62 -58.55 19.20
N GLU A 67 -19.55 -58.12 20.08
CA GLU A 67 -20.77 -58.88 20.39
C GLU A 67 -21.98 -58.53 19.50
N GLY A 68 -21.88 -57.46 18.70
CA GLY A 68 -22.99 -56.94 17.91
C GLY A 68 -23.97 -56.15 18.76
N TYR A 69 -25.26 -56.17 18.40
CA TYR A 69 -26.28 -55.57 19.25
C TYR A 69 -26.42 -56.36 20.56
N HIS A 70 -26.31 -55.66 21.69
CA HIS A 70 -26.53 -56.19 23.04
C HIS A 70 -28.00 -56.48 23.34
N ASP A 71 -28.74 -57.01 22.36
CA ASP A 71 -30.10 -57.48 22.58
C ASP A 71 -30.08 -58.94 23.05
N MET A 72 -30.09 -59.11 24.36
CA MET A 72 -30.31 -60.39 25.05
C MET A 72 -31.71 -60.99 24.80
N GLY A 73 -32.52 -60.36 23.93
CA GLY A 73 -33.92 -60.69 23.69
C GLY A 73 -34.24 -61.44 22.40
N LEU A 74 -33.30 -61.67 21.48
CA LEU A 74 -33.60 -62.24 20.14
C LEU A 74 -34.35 -63.58 20.20
N PHE A 75 -34.01 -64.43 21.17
CA PHE A 75 -34.67 -65.73 21.39
C PHE A 75 -35.70 -65.71 22.53
N SER A 76 -35.87 -64.59 23.24
CA SER A 76 -36.80 -64.47 24.38
C SER A 76 -38.28 -64.44 23.97
N SER A 77 -38.58 -64.20 22.69
CA SER A 77 -39.96 -64.11 22.18
C SER A 77 -40.52 -65.43 21.66
N ALA A 78 -39.69 -66.47 21.54
CA ALA A 78 -40.15 -67.81 21.17
C ALA A 78 -40.88 -68.48 22.36
N GLU A 79 -41.86 -69.34 22.06
CA GLU A 79 -42.54 -70.14 23.08
C GLU A 79 -41.51 -71.05 23.76
N TYR A 80 -41.22 -70.77 25.03
CA TYR A 80 -40.26 -71.51 25.85
C TYR A 80 -40.99 -72.63 26.58
N ASP A 81 -40.65 -73.89 26.28
CA ASP A 81 -41.29 -75.05 26.88
C ASP A 81 -40.45 -75.65 28.03
N ASP A 82 -41.03 -76.60 28.78
CA ASP A 82 -40.34 -77.24 29.91
C ASP A 82 -39.07 -78.00 29.47
N LYS A 83 -38.97 -78.39 28.19
CA LYS A 83 -37.78 -79.07 27.66
C LYS A 83 -36.67 -78.08 27.37
N ASP A 84 -36.99 -76.88 26.91
CA ASP A 84 -36.03 -75.79 26.75
C ASP A 84 -35.41 -75.42 28.09
N LEU A 85 -36.21 -75.38 29.17
CA LEU A 85 -35.73 -75.20 30.55
C LEU A 85 -34.75 -76.29 30.98
N GLU A 86 -35.09 -77.55 30.73
CA GLU A 86 -34.20 -78.69 31.03
C GLU A 86 -32.91 -78.61 30.20
N ALA A 87 -33.00 -78.23 28.93
CA ALA A 87 -31.85 -78.07 28.05
C ALA A 87 -30.92 -76.96 28.54
N ASP A 88 -31.46 -75.78 28.86
CA ASP A 88 -30.68 -74.65 29.38
C ASP A 88 -30.02 -74.98 30.72
N ALA A 89 -30.72 -75.68 31.62
CA ALA A 89 -30.14 -76.15 32.88
C ALA A 89 -28.97 -77.12 32.64
N VAL A 90 -29.07 -77.99 31.64
CA VAL A 90 -27.97 -78.88 31.24
C VAL A 90 -26.80 -78.07 30.66
N TRP A 91 -27.06 -77.12 29.75
CA TRP A 91 -26.02 -76.28 29.16
C TRP A 91 -25.33 -75.40 30.21
N GLU A 92 -26.08 -74.77 31.10
CA GLU A 92 -25.55 -74.00 32.22
C GLU A 92 -24.68 -74.89 33.13
N SER A 93 -25.11 -76.12 33.43
CA SER A 93 -24.30 -77.06 34.21
C SER A 93 -22.98 -77.44 33.51
N VAL A 94 -22.99 -77.54 32.17
CA VAL A 94 -21.78 -77.78 31.37
C VAL A 94 -20.86 -76.57 31.42
N ASP A 95 -21.38 -75.36 31.28
CA ASP A 95 -20.61 -74.12 31.35
C ASP A 95 -20.04 -73.88 32.75
N GLU A 96 -20.82 -74.14 33.80
CA GLU A 96 -20.35 -74.12 35.19
C GLU A 96 -19.23 -75.14 35.42
N TYR A 97 -19.38 -76.36 34.89
CA TYR A 97 -18.33 -77.38 34.97
C TYR A 97 -17.07 -76.95 34.21
N MET A 98 -17.20 -76.33 33.04
CA MET A 98 -16.07 -75.80 32.29
C MET A 98 -15.39 -74.62 33.01
N ALA A 99 -16.18 -73.76 33.66
CA ALA A 99 -15.69 -72.65 34.49
C ALA A 99 -15.01 -73.14 35.78
N SER A 100 -15.49 -74.25 36.38
CA SER A 100 -14.99 -74.81 37.65
C SER A 100 -13.48 -75.10 37.63
N ARG A 101 -12.91 -75.43 36.46
CA ARG A 101 -11.48 -75.76 36.28
C ARG A 101 -10.55 -74.62 36.71
N ARG A 102 -11.00 -73.36 36.67
CA ARG A 102 -10.20 -72.18 37.06
C ARG A 102 -10.98 -71.15 37.88
N LYS A 103 -12.21 -71.46 38.30
CA LYS A 103 -13.17 -70.55 38.96
C LYS A 103 -12.53 -69.80 40.12
N ASP A 104 -12.03 -70.52 41.12
CA ASP A 104 -11.43 -69.92 42.32
C ASP A 104 -10.25 -68.99 42.03
N ARG A 105 -9.40 -69.33 41.05
CA ARG A 105 -8.23 -68.51 40.71
C ARG A 105 -8.63 -67.29 39.89
N LYS A 106 -9.54 -67.45 38.93
CA LYS A 106 -10.06 -66.37 38.08
C LYS A 106 -10.83 -65.36 38.93
N GLU A 107 -11.72 -65.82 39.81
CA GLU A 107 -12.51 -64.97 40.70
C GLU A 107 -11.64 -64.22 41.71
N LYS A 108 -10.65 -64.88 42.34
CA LYS A 108 -9.71 -64.20 43.25
C LYS A 108 -8.90 -63.12 42.54
N LEU A 109 -8.39 -63.39 41.34
CA LEU A 109 -7.64 -62.41 40.55
C LEU A 109 -8.53 -61.25 40.11
N ALA A 110 -9.70 -61.54 39.56
CA ALA A 110 -10.66 -60.53 39.13
C ALA A 110 -11.08 -59.64 40.32
N LYS A 111 -11.35 -60.23 41.49
CA LYS A 111 -11.68 -59.48 42.70
C LYS A 111 -10.53 -58.57 43.15
N LEU A 112 -9.29 -59.08 43.19
CA LEU A 112 -8.12 -58.28 43.56
C LEU A 112 -7.84 -57.15 42.55
N GLU A 113 -8.09 -57.38 41.27
CA GLU A 113 -7.94 -56.37 40.22
C GLU A 113 -9.02 -55.28 40.33
N MET A 114 -10.28 -55.66 40.54
CA MET A 114 -11.37 -54.73 40.78
C MET A 114 -11.15 -53.92 42.06
N ASP A 115 -10.67 -54.54 43.16
CA ASP A 115 -10.36 -53.84 44.41
C ASP A 115 -9.21 -52.82 44.23
N LYS A 116 -8.15 -53.18 43.48
CA LYS A 116 -7.06 -52.25 43.13
C LYS A 116 -7.55 -51.12 42.23
N TYR A 117 -8.39 -51.43 41.24
CA TYR A 117 -8.94 -50.44 40.33
C TYR A 117 -9.81 -49.43 41.08
N LEU A 118 -10.73 -49.90 41.93
CA LEU A 118 -11.58 -49.06 42.77
C LEU A 118 -10.78 -48.21 43.76
N ALA A 119 -9.65 -48.71 44.26
CA ALA A 119 -8.75 -47.93 45.13
C ALA A 119 -8.04 -46.80 44.36
N SER A 120 -7.63 -47.04 43.11
CA SER A 120 -6.99 -46.01 42.26
C SER A 120 -7.98 -45.00 41.67
N ASN A 121 -9.16 -45.47 41.27
CA ASN A 121 -10.19 -44.70 40.57
C ASN A 121 -11.53 -44.88 41.28
N PRO A 122 -11.72 -44.28 42.47
CA PRO A 122 -12.99 -44.34 43.17
C PRO A 122 -14.06 -43.64 42.33
N ILE A 123 -15.24 -44.28 42.21
CA ILE A 123 -16.39 -43.70 41.49
C ILE A 123 -16.76 -42.37 42.16
N ILE A 124 -17.20 -41.38 41.38
CA ILE A 124 -17.55 -40.03 41.87
C ILE A 124 -18.48 -40.11 43.10
N ASN A 125 -19.49 -40.99 43.05
CA ASN A 125 -20.38 -41.22 44.19
C ASN A 125 -19.65 -41.75 45.43
N GLN A 126 -18.65 -42.63 45.27
CA GLN A 126 -17.83 -43.17 46.36
C GLN A 126 -16.91 -42.11 46.99
N GLN A 127 -16.33 -41.22 46.18
CA GLN A 127 -15.54 -40.09 46.69
C GLN A 127 -16.37 -39.23 47.65
N PHE A 128 -17.64 -39.01 47.30
CA PHE A 128 -18.57 -38.22 48.10
C PHE A 128 -19.40 -39.02 49.11
N LEU A 129 -19.19 -40.34 49.28
CA LEU A 129 -19.95 -41.14 50.25
C LEU A 129 -19.76 -40.65 51.68
N HIS A 130 -18.56 -40.19 52.03
CA HIS A 130 -18.29 -39.63 53.36
C HIS A 130 -19.08 -38.33 53.57
N LEU A 131 -19.00 -37.36 52.63
CA LEU A 131 -19.78 -36.13 52.69
C LEU A 131 -21.29 -36.41 52.69
N LYS A 132 -21.76 -37.39 51.91
CA LYS A 132 -23.17 -37.78 51.88
C LYS A 132 -23.63 -38.39 53.21
N ARG A 133 -22.76 -39.13 53.90
CA ARG A 133 -23.03 -39.62 55.26
C ARG A 133 -23.02 -38.46 56.26
N ASP A 134 -22.11 -37.50 56.13
CA ASP A 134 -22.04 -36.31 56.98
C ASP A 134 -23.26 -35.39 56.80
N LEU A 135 -23.84 -35.33 55.59
CA LEU A 135 -25.10 -34.62 55.32
C LEU A 135 -26.29 -35.16 56.13
N LYS A 136 -26.23 -36.40 56.65
CA LYS A 136 -27.25 -36.95 57.56
C LYS A 136 -27.29 -36.21 58.90
N ASN A 137 -26.18 -35.60 59.32
CA ASN A 137 -26.10 -34.88 60.58
C ASN A 137 -26.74 -33.49 60.53
N MET A 138 -27.12 -33.00 59.34
CA MET A 138 -27.79 -31.72 59.16
C MET A 138 -29.26 -31.82 59.56
N THR A 139 -29.71 -30.90 60.42
CA THR A 139 -31.10 -30.85 60.88
C THR A 139 -32.03 -30.37 59.77
N PRO A 140 -33.32 -30.76 59.78
CA PRO A 140 -34.30 -30.27 58.82
C PRO A 140 -34.39 -28.73 58.76
N GLU A 141 -34.23 -28.06 59.90
CA GLU A 141 -34.23 -26.59 59.98
C GLU A 141 -33.05 -25.96 59.22
N GLN A 142 -31.88 -26.62 59.24
CA GLN A 142 -30.73 -26.16 58.45
C GLN A 142 -30.94 -26.37 56.95
N TRP A 143 -31.64 -27.44 56.55
CA TRP A 143 -32.04 -27.68 55.17
C TRP A 143 -33.00 -26.61 54.65
N ASP A 144 -33.97 -26.20 55.47
CA ASP A 144 -34.92 -25.14 55.13
C ASP A 144 -34.26 -23.75 55.09
N SER A 145 -33.15 -23.56 55.82
CA SER A 145 -32.40 -22.29 55.88
C SER A 145 -31.35 -22.11 54.79
N ILE A 146 -31.21 -23.04 53.84
CA ILE A 146 -30.25 -22.90 52.73
C ILE A 146 -30.65 -21.67 51.90
N PRO A 147 -29.79 -20.64 51.79
CA PRO A 147 -30.11 -19.46 51.02
C PRO A 147 -30.24 -19.81 49.54
N GLU A 148 -31.31 -19.35 48.89
CA GLU A 148 -31.38 -19.37 47.42
C GLU A 148 -30.25 -18.52 46.83
N VAL A 149 -29.79 -18.86 45.62
CA VAL A 149 -28.67 -18.17 44.95
C VAL A 149 -29.02 -16.69 44.73
N GLY A 150 -28.64 -15.85 45.69
CA GLY A 150 -28.68 -14.40 45.56
C GLY A 150 -27.79 -13.98 44.39
N ASN A 151 -28.28 -13.06 43.57
CA ASN A 151 -27.54 -12.53 42.42
C ASN A 151 -26.30 -11.72 42.88
N TYR A 152 -25.21 -12.39 43.27
CA TYR A 152 -23.92 -11.76 43.58
C TYR A 152 -23.23 -11.19 42.33
N SER A 153 -23.73 -11.54 41.13
CA SER A 153 -23.30 -10.95 39.86
C SER A 153 -24.26 -9.86 39.42
N ARG A 154 -23.76 -8.62 39.23
CA ARG A 154 -24.49 -7.46 38.66
C ARG A 154 -24.94 -7.66 37.20
N ARG A 155 -25.03 -8.88 36.69
CA ARG A 155 -25.35 -9.23 35.30
C ARG A 155 -26.76 -8.76 34.89
N ASN A 156 -27.73 -8.75 35.80
CA ASN A 156 -29.11 -8.33 35.51
C ASN A 156 -29.35 -6.80 35.47
N LYS A 157 -28.42 -5.95 35.95
CA LYS A 157 -28.54 -4.49 35.82
C LYS A 157 -28.10 -3.94 34.45
N ARG A 158 -27.55 -4.76 33.56
CA ARG A 158 -27.09 -4.36 32.21
C ARG A 158 -28.13 -4.71 31.12
N LYS A 159 -29.38 -4.27 31.25
CA LYS A 159 -30.22 -4.13 30.05
C LYS A 159 -29.86 -2.79 29.38
N ARG A 160 -28.90 -2.85 28.45
CA ARG A 160 -28.43 -1.71 27.64
C ARG A 160 -29.54 -1.24 26.69
N PHE A 161 -29.85 0.05 26.71
CA PHE A 161 -30.60 0.71 25.63
C PHE A 161 -29.82 0.57 24.31
N LYS A 162 -30.47 0.12 23.24
CA LYS A 162 -29.90 0.05 21.89
C LYS A 162 -30.40 1.24 21.09
N SER A 163 -29.61 2.31 21.02
CA SER A 163 -29.70 3.32 19.96
C SER A 163 -28.49 3.14 19.04
N PHE A 164 -28.73 2.86 17.76
CA PHE A 164 -27.66 2.80 16.77
C PHE A 164 -27.55 4.19 16.13
N VAL A 165 -26.42 4.84 16.34
CA VAL A 165 -26.01 6.05 15.62
C VAL A 165 -24.74 5.68 14.85
N PRO A 166 -24.56 6.12 13.59
CA PRO A 166 -23.30 5.95 12.88
C PRO A 166 -22.16 6.52 13.72
N VAL A 167 -21.11 5.71 13.92
CA VAL A 167 -19.96 6.11 14.73
C VAL A 167 -19.17 7.18 13.96
N PRO A 168 -18.87 8.35 14.55
CA PRO A 168 -18.01 9.35 13.91
C PRO A 168 -16.56 8.83 13.81
N ASP A 169 -15.90 9.12 12.70
CA ASP A 169 -14.56 8.61 12.39
C ASP A 169 -13.48 8.98 13.43
N THR A 170 -13.71 10.03 14.22
CA THR A 170 -12.84 10.43 15.34
C THR A 170 -12.75 9.36 16.45
N LEU A 171 -13.80 8.57 16.64
CA LEU A 171 -13.79 7.45 17.59
C LEU A 171 -13.04 6.24 17.04
N LEU A 172 -12.95 6.06 15.72
CA LEU A 172 -12.15 5.00 15.11
C LEU A 172 -10.66 5.30 15.24
N GLU A 173 -10.25 6.57 15.11
CA GLU A 173 -8.88 7.00 15.37
C GLU A 173 -8.51 6.88 16.85
N ARG A 174 -9.40 7.30 17.75
CA ARG A 174 -9.18 7.15 19.20
C ARG A 174 -9.15 5.69 19.63
N ALA A 175 -10.00 4.82 19.08
CA ALA A 175 -9.99 3.39 19.36
C ALA A 175 -8.73 2.70 18.81
N ARG A 176 -8.14 3.19 17.71
CA ARG A 176 -6.82 2.74 17.24
C ARG A 176 -5.72 3.15 18.22
N GLN A 177 -5.77 4.36 18.76
CA GLN A 177 -4.80 4.84 19.76
C GLN A 177 -4.96 4.12 21.12
N GLU A 178 -6.18 3.85 21.57
CA GLU A 178 -6.45 3.15 22.84
C GLU A 178 -6.13 1.65 22.76
N ARG A 179 -6.33 0.99 21.62
CA ARG A 179 -5.85 -0.39 21.42
C ARG A 179 -4.32 -0.48 21.43
N ALA A 180 -3.63 0.57 20.99
CA ALA A 180 -2.17 0.65 21.12
C ALA A 180 -1.73 0.83 22.58
N LEU A 181 -2.55 1.48 23.42
CA LEU A 181 -2.24 1.77 24.83
C LEU A 181 -2.66 0.65 25.80
N LEU A 182 -3.61 -0.21 25.42
CA LEU A 182 -4.04 -1.37 26.22
C LEU A 182 -3.19 -2.62 26.02
N ALA A 183 -2.32 -2.64 25.01
CA ALA A 183 -1.34 -3.71 24.83
C ALA A 183 -0.09 -3.55 25.72
N SER A 184 0.02 -2.46 26.49
CA SER A 184 1.16 -2.15 27.38
C SER A 184 0.86 -2.26 28.88
N LEU A 185 -0.29 -2.82 29.28
CA LEU A 185 -0.61 -3.06 30.69
C LEU A 185 -0.58 -4.56 31.03
N ASP A 186 0.40 -4.90 31.87
CA ASP A 186 0.72 -6.25 32.34
C ASP A 186 -0.39 -6.82 33.25
N PRO A 187 -0.98 -8.00 32.95
CA PRO A 187 -2.12 -8.59 33.67
C PRO A 187 -1.81 -9.13 35.07
N LYS A 188 -0.62 -8.85 35.62
CA LYS A 188 -0.21 -9.28 36.98
C LYS A 188 -0.54 -8.29 38.11
N SER A 189 -1.00 -7.09 37.79
CA SER A 189 -1.23 -6.02 38.78
C SER A 189 -2.64 -6.04 39.42
N LEU A 190 -3.53 -6.95 39.03
CA LEU A 190 -4.93 -6.99 39.52
C LEU A 190 -5.21 -7.99 40.64
N ALA A 191 -4.21 -8.74 41.13
CA ALA A 191 -4.41 -9.88 42.04
C ALA A 191 -3.89 -9.68 43.47
N ALA A 192 -3.82 -8.43 43.97
CA ALA A 192 -3.39 -8.14 45.34
C ALA A 192 -4.45 -7.33 46.08
N GLY A 193 -5.38 -8.04 46.73
CA GLY A 193 -6.38 -7.46 47.62
C GLY A 193 -7.05 -8.52 48.47
N GLY A 194 -6.54 -8.75 49.67
CA GLY A 194 -7.13 -9.65 50.66
C GLY A 194 -6.34 -9.67 51.97
N THR A 195 -6.87 -8.99 52.99
CA THR A 195 -6.43 -8.82 54.37
C THR A 195 -6.40 -10.12 55.19
N GLU A 196 -5.24 -10.42 55.80
CA GLU A 196 -4.92 -10.47 57.26
C GLU A 196 -5.23 -11.75 58.05
N THR A 197 -4.16 -12.50 58.35
CA THR A 197 -3.94 -13.25 59.60
C THR A 197 -2.44 -13.15 59.95
N PRO A 198 -2.03 -13.03 61.23
CA PRO A 198 -0.64 -12.78 61.58
C PRO A 198 0.15 -14.09 61.57
N ALA A 199 0.74 -14.41 60.42
CA ALA A 199 1.82 -15.38 60.32
C ALA A 199 3.05 -14.63 59.82
N THR A 200 4.16 -14.73 60.54
CA THR A 200 5.46 -14.14 60.21
C THR A 200 5.76 -14.29 58.71
N ASP A 201 5.82 -13.16 58.00
CA ASP A 201 5.87 -13.09 56.54
C ASP A 201 7.23 -13.56 55.99
N LEU A 202 7.35 -14.88 55.80
CA LEU A 202 8.50 -15.52 55.16
C LEU A 202 8.66 -15.09 53.69
N THR A 203 7.62 -14.51 53.06
CA THR A 203 7.71 -13.99 51.69
C THR A 203 8.48 -12.68 51.63
N ALA A 204 8.40 -11.85 52.67
CA ALA A 204 9.21 -10.64 52.81
C ALA A 204 10.70 -10.99 52.99
N VAL A 205 11.01 -12.01 53.81
CA VAL A 205 12.38 -12.52 53.99
C VAL A 205 12.90 -13.17 52.71
N GLY A 206 12.06 -13.92 51.99
CA GLY A 206 12.40 -14.51 50.69
C GLY A 206 12.68 -13.46 49.60
N LYS A 207 11.86 -12.41 49.53
CA LYS A 207 12.09 -11.26 48.64
C LYS A 207 13.37 -10.51 49.00
N GLY A 208 13.60 -10.24 50.29
CA GLY A 208 14.82 -9.57 50.76
C GLY A 208 16.10 -10.36 50.50
N ARG A 209 16.06 -11.69 50.66
CA ARG A 209 17.16 -12.58 50.26
C ARG A 209 17.35 -12.64 48.74
N GLY A 210 16.26 -12.64 47.97
CA GLY A 210 16.30 -12.63 46.50
C GLY A 210 16.92 -11.35 45.93
N THR A 211 16.61 -10.19 46.49
CA THR A 211 17.23 -8.92 46.09
C THR A 211 18.69 -8.82 46.50
N LEU A 212 19.08 -9.37 47.66
CA LEU A 212 20.48 -9.44 48.05
C LEU A 212 21.26 -10.40 47.12
N LEU A 213 20.67 -11.53 46.77
CA LEU A 213 21.26 -12.46 45.81
C LEU A 213 21.41 -11.82 44.42
N SER A 214 20.39 -11.12 43.91
CA SER A 214 20.48 -10.43 42.62
C SER A 214 21.55 -9.34 42.65
N LEU A 215 21.68 -8.59 43.75
CA LEU A 215 22.73 -7.59 43.91
C LEU A 215 24.12 -8.23 43.93
N THR A 216 24.29 -9.37 44.60
CA THR A 216 25.55 -10.12 44.56
C THR A 216 25.85 -10.68 43.17
N LEU A 217 24.84 -11.16 42.44
CA LEU A 217 24.97 -11.64 41.06
C LEU A 217 25.32 -10.51 40.09
N ASP A 218 24.72 -9.33 40.24
CA ASP A 218 25.06 -8.12 39.46
C ASP A 218 26.49 -7.64 39.77
N GLN A 219 26.95 -7.83 41.01
CA GLN A 219 28.32 -7.56 41.41
C GLN A 219 29.32 -8.54 40.76
N PHE A 220 28.91 -9.80 40.53
CA PHE A 220 29.61 -10.76 39.66
C PHE A 220 29.32 -10.46 38.17
N SER A 221 29.71 -9.28 37.73
CA SER A 221 29.47 -8.81 36.36
C SER A 221 30.22 -9.63 35.31
N VAL A 222 29.49 -10.52 34.62
CA VAL A 222 29.93 -11.16 33.37
C VAL A 222 29.73 -10.16 32.23
N ARG A 223 30.82 -9.62 31.70
CA ARG A 223 30.83 -8.45 30.79
C ARG A 223 30.28 -8.67 29.37
N ASN A 224 29.73 -9.84 29.05
CA ASN A 224 29.38 -10.22 27.66
C ASN A 224 27.90 -10.64 27.46
N PHE A 225 26.94 -9.98 28.11
CA PHE A 225 25.52 -10.17 27.76
C PHE A 225 25.07 -9.07 26.79
N THR A 226 24.59 -9.45 25.60
CA THR A 226 23.96 -8.51 24.65
C THR A 226 22.47 -8.40 24.96
N SER A 227 22.09 -7.46 25.82
CA SER A 227 20.68 -7.07 25.98
C SER A 227 20.31 -6.09 24.87
N ILE A 228 19.34 -6.46 24.04
CA ILE A 228 18.76 -5.54 23.07
C ILE A 228 17.78 -4.65 23.83
N ASP A 229 17.91 -3.33 23.68
CA ASP A 229 16.94 -2.39 24.21
C ASP A 229 15.58 -2.63 23.52
N THR A 230 14.60 -3.09 24.30
CA THR A 230 13.28 -3.47 23.80
C THR A 230 12.55 -2.28 23.20
N GLU A 231 12.78 -1.08 23.73
CA GLU A 231 12.15 0.14 23.22
C GLU A 231 12.76 0.54 21.87
N ALA A 232 14.10 0.52 21.76
CA ALA A 232 14.79 0.79 20.51
C ALA A 232 14.46 -0.26 19.42
N TYR A 233 14.31 -1.53 19.80
CA TYR A 233 13.91 -2.60 18.89
C TYR A 233 12.47 -2.44 18.41
N LEU A 234 11.53 -2.13 19.31
CA LEU A 234 10.12 -1.88 18.96
C LEU A 234 9.96 -0.60 18.13
N ALA A 235 10.74 0.45 18.42
CA ALA A 235 10.79 1.66 17.59
C ALA A 235 11.34 1.35 16.18
N GLY A 236 12.37 0.50 16.09
CA GLY A 236 12.89 -0.02 14.83
C GLY A 236 11.84 -0.82 14.04
N LEU A 237 11.06 -1.68 14.70
CA LEU A 237 9.99 -2.44 14.07
C LEU A 237 8.83 -1.55 13.60
N ASN A 238 8.46 -0.54 14.38
CA ASN A 238 7.43 0.43 13.99
C ASN A 238 7.85 1.30 12.79
N SER A 239 9.15 1.48 12.57
CA SER A 239 9.67 2.15 11.37
C SER A 239 9.53 1.31 10.09
N THR A 240 9.41 -0.01 10.22
CA THR A 240 9.08 -0.88 9.09
C THR A 240 7.60 -0.75 8.78
N LYS A 241 7.26 -0.29 7.57
CA LYS A 241 5.86 -0.18 7.13
C LYS A 241 5.25 -1.57 7.05
N ILE A 242 4.54 -1.98 8.09
CA ILE A 242 3.75 -3.20 8.08
C ILE A 242 2.51 -2.91 7.21
N LEU A 243 2.44 -3.57 6.06
CA LEU A 243 1.25 -3.57 5.21
C LEU A 243 0.07 -4.13 6.04
N SER A 244 -1.09 -3.49 5.99
CA SER A 244 -2.26 -3.98 6.73
C SER A 244 -2.70 -5.35 6.18
N ASP A 245 -3.40 -6.16 6.98
CA ASP A 245 -3.86 -7.48 6.54
C ASP A 245 -4.81 -7.40 5.31
N ALA A 246 -5.52 -6.27 5.18
CA ALA A 246 -6.29 -5.93 3.99
C ALA A 246 -5.39 -5.70 2.75
N ASP A 247 -4.29 -4.96 2.92
CA ASP A 247 -3.31 -4.75 1.85
C ASP A 247 -2.66 -6.07 1.42
N ILE A 248 -2.42 -7.00 2.35
CA ILE A 248 -1.85 -8.32 2.05
C ILE A 248 -2.82 -9.14 1.18
N SER A 249 -4.13 -9.10 1.47
CA SER A 249 -5.15 -9.77 0.66
C SER A 249 -5.23 -9.18 -0.75
N ASP A 250 -5.22 -7.85 -0.86
CA ASP A 250 -5.30 -7.18 -2.16
C ASP A 250 -4.01 -7.33 -2.97
N ILE A 251 -2.84 -7.37 -2.33
CA ILE A 251 -1.56 -7.72 -2.97
C ILE A 251 -1.62 -9.16 -3.50
N LYS A 252 -2.20 -10.12 -2.77
CA LYS A 252 -2.37 -11.51 -3.27
C LYS A 252 -3.28 -11.57 -4.49
N LYS A 253 -4.41 -10.84 -4.49
CA LYS A 253 -5.29 -10.73 -5.67
C LYS A 253 -4.56 -10.08 -6.84
N ALA A 254 -3.82 -9.01 -6.59
CA ALA A 254 -3.04 -8.31 -7.61
C ALA A 254 -1.91 -9.20 -8.16
N ARG A 255 -1.25 -10.01 -7.34
CA ARG A 255 -0.27 -11.03 -7.79
C ARG A 255 -0.93 -12.03 -8.75
N LEU A 256 -2.14 -12.48 -8.44
CA LEU A 256 -2.88 -13.41 -9.31
C LEU A 256 -3.26 -12.75 -10.64
N LEU A 257 -3.72 -11.50 -10.62
CA LEU A 257 -3.99 -10.70 -11.82
C LEU A 257 -2.72 -10.48 -12.66
N MET A 258 -1.61 -10.10 -12.03
CA MET A 258 -0.34 -9.88 -12.73
C MET A 258 0.24 -11.17 -13.29
N LYS A 259 0.05 -12.31 -12.59
CA LYS A 259 0.43 -13.64 -13.08
C LYS A 259 -0.41 -14.04 -14.28
N SER A 260 -1.73 -13.81 -14.26
CA SER A 260 -2.58 -14.09 -15.42
C SER A 260 -2.26 -13.16 -16.60
N LEU A 261 -1.93 -11.89 -16.35
CA LEU A 261 -1.48 -10.94 -17.39
C LEU A 261 -0.15 -11.34 -18.03
N THR A 262 0.83 -11.76 -17.24
CA THR A 262 2.16 -12.18 -17.75
C THR A 262 2.14 -13.54 -18.46
N GLN A 263 1.15 -14.39 -18.14
CA GLN A 263 0.91 -15.66 -18.83
C GLN A 263 0.11 -15.48 -20.13
N SER A 264 -0.96 -14.68 -20.10
CA SER A 264 -1.81 -14.41 -21.27
C SER A 264 -1.12 -13.56 -22.32
N ARG A 265 -0.29 -12.60 -21.91
CA ARG A 265 0.45 -11.71 -22.82
C ARG A 265 1.94 -11.62 -22.44
N PRO A 266 2.74 -12.65 -22.78
CA PRO A 266 4.17 -12.67 -22.47
C PRO A 266 4.97 -11.53 -23.10
N GLU A 267 4.56 -11.03 -24.27
CA GLU A 267 5.23 -9.95 -24.98
C GLU A 267 4.89 -8.55 -24.46
N TYR A 268 3.91 -8.44 -23.55
CA TYR A 268 3.44 -7.16 -23.05
C TYR A 268 4.39 -6.59 -21.97
N PRO A 269 5.19 -5.54 -22.27
CA PRO A 269 6.30 -5.14 -21.40
C PRO A 269 5.82 -4.49 -20.09
N ARG A 270 4.73 -3.73 -20.16
CA ARG A 270 4.13 -3.07 -18.97
C ARG A 270 3.57 -4.07 -17.97
N GLY A 271 3.16 -5.28 -18.41
CA GLY A 271 2.71 -6.35 -17.52
C GLY A 271 3.83 -6.86 -16.62
N TRP A 272 5.03 -7.04 -17.17
CA TRP A 272 6.21 -7.44 -16.39
C TRP A 272 6.68 -6.32 -15.45
N ILE A 273 6.62 -5.06 -15.89
CA ILE A 273 6.99 -3.90 -15.07
C ILE A 273 6.03 -3.74 -13.89
N SER A 274 4.73 -3.82 -14.13
CA SER A 274 3.71 -3.71 -13.08
C SER A 274 3.80 -4.87 -12.08
N ALA A 275 3.99 -6.10 -12.55
CA ALA A 275 4.22 -7.25 -11.68
C ALA A 275 5.43 -7.06 -10.75
N ALA A 276 6.53 -6.50 -11.28
CA ALA A 276 7.73 -6.29 -10.46
C ALA A 276 7.63 -5.10 -9.51
N ARG A 277 6.99 -4.00 -9.93
CA ARG A 277 6.68 -2.87 -9.03
C ARG A 277 5.73 -3.29 -7.91
N LEU A 278 4.79 -4.21 -8.18
CA LEU A 278 3.93 -4.78 -7.15
C LEU A 278 4.74 -5.54 -6.09
N GLU A 279 5.69 -6.37 -6.50
CA GLU A 279 6.57 -7.09 -5.56
C GLU A 279 7.52 -6.15 -4.81
N GLU A 280 7.94 -5.03 -5.41
CA GLU A 280 8.70 -3.98 -4.72
C GLU A 280 7.87 -3.32 -3.61
N VAL A 281 6.61 -2.99 -3.89
CA VAL A 281 5.66 -2.45 -2.89
C VAL A 281 5.40 -3.47 -1.78
N ALA A 282 5.35 -4.75 -2.11
CA ALA A 282 5.22 -5.84 -1.14
C ALA A 282 6.49 -6.08 -0.29
N GLY A 283 7.63 -5.44 -0.63
CA GLY A 283 8.92 -5.60 0.04
C GLY A 283 9.79 -6.75 -0.48
N ASP A 284 9.29 -7.57 -1.41
CA ASP A 284 9.95 -8.75 -1.96
C ASP A 284 10.84 -8.41 -3.17
N ILE A 285 11.90 -7.62 -2.94
CA ILE A 285 12.82 -7.15 -4.01
C ILE A 285 13.48 -8.32 -4.78
N LYS A 286 13.75 -9.44 -4.10
CA LYS A 286 14.31 -10.66 -4.74
C LYS A 286 13.32 -11.29 -5.72
N ALA A 287 12.02 -11.30 -5.38
CA ALA A 287 10.98 -11.80 -6.28
C ALA A 287 10.79 -10.86 -7.47
N ALA A 288 10.75 -9.55 -7.22
CA ALA A 288 10.72 -8.51 -8.26
C ALA A 288 11.85 -8.71 -9.28
N ARG A 289 13.10 -8.89 -8.80
CA ARG A 289 14.25 -9.12 -9.69
C ARG A 289 14.09 -10.37 -10.56
N ARG A 290 13.65 -11.49 -9.99
CA ARG A 290 13.41 -12.74 -10.76
C ARG A 290 12.33 -12.56 -11.81
N LEU A 291 11.26 -11.81 -11.50
CA LEU A 291 10.18 -11.54 -12.45
C LEU A 291 10.64 -10.68 -13.62
N ILE A 292 11.38 -9.59 -13.37
CA ILE A 292 11.89 -8.76 -14.47
C ILE A 292 12.97 -9.50 -15.27
N GLN A 293 13.78 -10.35 -14.62
CA GLN A 293 14.72 -11.21 -15.35
C GLN A 293 14.00 -12.08 -16.39
N ARG A 294 12.86 -12.68 -16.02
CA ARG A 294 11.99 -13.39 -16.98
C ARG A 294 11.39 -12.44 -18.01
N GLY A 295 11.01 -11.24 -17.58
CA GLY A 295 10.43 -10.20 -18.43
C GLY A 295 11.36 -9.74 -19.55
N TYR A 296 12.66 -9.52 -19.30
CA TYR A 296 13.57 -9.06 -20.36
C TYR A 296 13.89 -10.18 -21.38
N HIS A 297 13.92 -11.44 -20.95
CA HIS A 297 14.10 -12.56 -21.89
C HIS A 297 12.92 -12.69 -22.86
N LYS A 298 11.70 -12.43 -22.37
CA LYS A 298 10.48 -12.45 -23.17
C LYS A 298 10.31 -11.18 -24.00
N CYS A 299 10.73 -10.03 -23.48
CA CYS A 299 10.58 -8.73 -24.11
C CYS A 299 11.94 -8.04 -24.34
N PRO A 300 12.79 -8.53 -25.25
CA PRO A 300 14.10 -7.93 -25.47
C PRO A 300 14.01 -6.56 -26.16
N LYS A 301 12.96 -6.31 -26.96
CA LYS A 301 12.80 -5.12 -27.81
C LYS A 301 12.37 -3.84 -27.07
N ASN A 302 11.82 -3.94 -25.86
CA ASN A 302 11.30 -2.78 -25.15
C ASN A 302 12.34 -2.18 -24.21
N GLU A 303 12.58 -0.87 -24.33
CA GLU A 303 13.49 -0.11 -23.48
C GLU A 303 13.08 -0.04 -22.00
N ASP A 304 11.80 0.09 -21.70
CA ASP A 304 11.31 0.36 -20.34
C ASP A 304 11.52 -0.84 -19.40
N VAL A 305 11.45 -2.07 -19.93
CA VAL A 305 11.76 -3.28 -19.16
C VAL A 305 13.23 -3.28 -18.75
N TRP A 306 14.13 -2.97 -19.69
CA TRP A 306 15.55 -2.88 -19.40
C TRP A 306 15.87 -1.75 -18.40
N LEU A 307 15.19 -0.61 -18.47
CA LEU A 307 15.35 0.46 -17.47
C LEU A 307 14.97 0.00 -16.06
N GLU A 308 13.86 -0.75 -15.94
CA GLU A 308 13.42 -1.31 -14.66
C GLU A 308 14.34 -2.42 -14.14
N VAL A 309 14.90 -3.25 -15.03
CA VAL A 309 15.97 -4.21 -14.66
C VAL A 309 17.13 -3.48 -13.99
N CYS A 310 17.55 -2.35 -14.57
CA CYS A 310 18.71 -1.61 -14.10
C CYS A 310 18.45 -0.90 -12.78
N ARG A 311 17.20 -0.45 -12.55
CA ARG A 311 16.78 0.17 -11.29
C ARG A 311 16.78 -0.83 -10.13
N LEU A 312 16.38 -2.07 -10.37
CA LEU A 312 16.23 -3.10 -9.32
C LEU A 312 17.47 -4.00 -9.12
N ALA A 313 18.43 -3.92 -10.04
CA ALA A 313 19.71 -4.63 -9.94
C ALA A 313 20.68 -3.90 -9.00
N ARG A 314 21.62 -4.67 -8.43
CA ARG A 314 22.78 -4.09 -7.73
C ARG A 314 23.65 -3.31 -8.72
N PRO A 315 24.38 -2.27 -8.29
CA PRO A 315 25.15 -1.41 -9.21
C PRO A 315 26.17 -2.18 -10.06
N ASP A 316 26.74 -3.28 -9.55
CA ASP A 316 27.71 -4.10 -10.29
C ASP A 316 27.03 -4.99 -11.35
N GLU A 317 25.91 -5.62 -11.00
CA GLU A 317 25.08 -6.41 -11.94
C GLU A 317 24.45 -5.50 -13.00
N ALA A 318 24.05 -4.29 -12.62
CA ALA A 318 23.43 -3.30 -13.49
C ALA A 318 24.34 -2.95 -14.68
N LYS A 319 25.67 -2.88 -14.50
CA LYS A 319 26.61 -2.61 -15.60
C LYS A 319 26.54 -3.70 -16.68
N ALA A 320 26.51 -4.97 -16.26
CA ALA A 320 26.42 -6.10 -17.17
C ALA A 320 25.04 -6.18 -17.84
N LEU A 321 23.96 -5.89 -17.09
CA LEU A 321 22.59 -5.91 -17.61
C LEU A 321 22.32 -4.77 -18.60
N ILE A 322 22.83 -3.55 -18.34
CA ILE A 322 22.78 -2.45 -19.29
C ILE A 322 23.54 -2.80 -20.57
N ALA A 323 24.72 -3.41 -20.47
CA ALA A 323 25.48 -3.82 -21.65
C ALA A 323 24.70 -4.84 -22.50
N LYS A 324 23.93 -5.75 -21.88
CA LYS A 324 23.01 -6.66 -22.58
C LYS A 324 21.83 -5.90 -23.19
N GLY A 325 21.22 -4.98 -22.45
CA GLY A 325 20.10 -4.17 -22.93
C GLY A 325 20.46 -3.28 -24.11
N VAL A 326 21.65 -2.68 -24.11
CA VAL A 326 22.20 -1.89 -25.21
C VAL A 326 22.50 -2.74 -26.44
N LYS A 327 22.99 -3.98 -26.26
CA LYS A 327 23.16 -4.92 -27.38
C LYS A 327 21.83 -5.31 -28.01
N ALA A 328 20.79 -5.50 -27.19
CA ALA A 328 19.45 -5.82 -27.67
C ALA A 328 18.78 -4.62 -28.37
N ASN A 329 18.92 -3.42 -27.78
CA ASN A 329 18.31 -2.18 -28.26
C ASN A 329 19.36 -1.07 -28.43
N PRO A 330 20.12 -1.08 -29.54
CA PRO A 330 21.18 -0.09 -29.76
C PRO A 330 20.64 1.33 -29.98
N ASN A 331 19.37 1.46 -30.40
CA ASN A 331 18.75 2.74 -30.74
C ASN A 331 18.10 3.47 -29.55
N SER A 332 18.02 2.85 -28.37
CA SER A 332 17.34 3.46 -27.23
C SER A 332 18.23 4.46 -26.50
N VAL A 333 17.90 5.74 -26.64
CA VAL A 333 18.55 6.87 -25.97
C VAL A 333 18.48 6.76 -24.44
N LYS A 334 17.33 6.30 -23.91
CA LYS A 334 17.12 6.22 -22.46
C LYS A 334 18.07 5.22 -21.80
N LEU A 335 18.32 4.08 -22.45
CA LEU A 335 19.26 3.07 -21.95
C LEU A 335 20.69 3.59 -21.89
N TRP A 336 21.12 4.31 -22.93
CA TRP A 336 22.44 4.95 -22.96
C TRP A 336 22.60 6.03 -21.89
N LEU A 337 21.57 6.83 -21.61
CA LEU A 337 21.61 7.81 -20.53
C LEU A 337 21.69 7.16 -19.14
N GLN A 338 20.95 6.08 -18.90
CA GLN A 338 21.10 5.33 -17.64
C GLN A 338 22.47 4.64 -17.54
N ALA A 339 23.03 4.17 -18.67
CA ALA A 339 24.38 3.63 -18.73
C ALA A 339 25.43 4.65 -18.28
N ALA A 340 25.28 5.91 -18.71
CA ALA A 340 26.15 7.00 -18.29
C ALA A 340 26.01 7.26 -16.77
N LYS A 341 24.78 7.36 -16.24
CA LYS A 341 24.55 7.59 -14.80
C LYS A 341 25.19 6.53 -13.88
N LEU A 342 25.30 5.29 -14.35
CA LEU A 342 25.88 4.19 -13.57
C LEU A 342 27.43 4.23 -13.52
N LYS A 343 28.07 5.02 -14.38
CA LYS A 343 29.52 5.23 -14.35
C LYS A 343 29.83 6.44 -13.47
N HIS A 344 30.73 6.29 -12.51
CA HIS A 344 31.11 7.38 -11.61
C HIS A 344 32.13 8.37 -12.22
N GLU A 345 32.88 7.93 -13.23
CA GLU A 345 33.94 8.74 -13.85
C GLU A 345 33.46 9.45 -15.13
N GLN A 346 33.65 10.76 -15.21
CA GLN A 346 33.21 11.61 -16.33
C GLN A 346 33.76 11.14 -17.68
N GLN A 347 35.04 10.77 -17.76
CA GLN A 347 35.64 10.26 -19.00
C GLN A 347 34.99 8.96 -19.48
N ASN A 348 34.57 8.10 -18.55
CA ASN A 348 33.85 6.87 -18.89
C ASN A 348 32.41 7.14 -19.31
N GLN A 349 31.76 8.14 -18.71
CA GLN A 349 30.44 8.62 -19.13
C GLN A 349 30.48 9.14 -20.57
N ILE A 350 31.44 10.03 -20.89
CA ILE A 350 31.62 10.57 -22.24
C ILE A 350 31.89 9.43 -23.24
N ARG A 351 32.78 8.48 -22.92
CA ARG A 351 33.05 7.32 -23.80
C ARG A 351 31.81 6.48 -24.08
N VAL A 352 30.94 6.27 -23.08
CA VAL A 352 29.68 5.53 -23.26
C VAL A 352 28.70 6.32 -24.12
N LEU A 353 28.57 7.63 -23.89
CA LEU A 353 27.68 8.49 -24.66
C LEU A 353 28.16 8.69 -26.11
N MET A 354 29.47 8.76 -26.36
CA MET A 354 30.03 8.78 -27.72
C MET A 354 29.74 7.49 -28.48
N LYS A 355 29.84 6.32 -27.81
CA LYS A 355 29.40 5.03 -28.40
C LYS A 355 27.90 5.04 -28.71
N ALA A 356 27.09 5.70 -27.87
CA ALA A 356 25.67 5.88 -28.12
C ALA A 356 25.42 6.73 -29.37
N LEU A 357 26.13 7.85 -29.54
CA LEU A 357 26.00 8.71 -30.70
C LEU A 357 26.43 8.05 -32.02
N GLN A 358 27.41 7.15 -31.99
CA GLN A 358 27.78 6.36 -33.17
C GLN A 358 26.59 5.52 -33.68
N ARG A 359 25.68 5.12 -32.78
CA ARG A 359 24.46 4.38 -33.13
C ARG A 359 23.28 5.31 -33.40
N VAL A 360 23.13 6.37 -32.61
CA VAL A 360 22.00 7.32 -32.67
C VAL A 360 22.52 8.76 -32.74
N PRO A 361 22.94 9.23 -33.91
CA PRO A 361 23.48 10.59 -34.06
C PRO A 361 22.41 11.69 -34.01
N THR A 362 21.14 11.33 -34.24
CA THR A 362 20.00 12.27 -34.31
C THR A 362 19.43 12.66 -32.94
N SER A 363 19.93 12.08 -31.84
CA SER A 363 19.36 12.35 -30.52
C SER A 363 19.99 13.57 -29.86
N VAL A 364 19.21 14.64 -29.78
CA VAL A 364 19.58 15.87 -29.06
C VAL A 364 19.86 15.62 -27.58
N ARG A 365 19.11 14.71 -26.94
CA ARG A 365 19.29 14.42 -25.50
C ARG A 365 20.68 13.84 -25.19
N LEU A 366 21.22 13.01 -26.09
CA LEU A 366 22.58 12.48 -25.95
C LEU A 366 23.61 13.59 -26.13
N TRP A 367 23.43 14.44 -27.15
CA TRP A 367 24.31 15.59 -27.39
C TRP A 367 24.35 16.55 -26.20
N LYS A 368 23.20 16.93 -25.62
CA LYS A 368 23.13 17.78 -24.42
C LYS A 368 23.87 17.15 -23.24
N ALA A 369 23.62 15.87 -22.96
CA ALA A 369 24.27 15.16 -21.85
C ALA A 369 25.79 15.05 -22.01
N ILE A 370 26.30 14.96 -23.24
CA ILE A 370 27.74 14.98 -23.51
C ILE A 370 28.31 16.37 -23.29
N VAL A 371 27.63 17.40 -23.80
CA VAL A 371 28.09 18.79 -23.72
C VAL A 371 28.15 19.26 -22.26
N GLU A 372 27.20 18.85 -21.41
CA GLU A 372 27.22 19.13 -19.97
C GLU A 372 28.41 18.52 -19.23
N LEU A 373 28.97 17.42 -19.75
CA LEU A 373 30.09 16.69 -19.13
C LEU A 373 31.45 17.09 -19.72
N ALA A 374 31.47 17.75 -20.87
CA ALA A 374 32.69 18.08 -21.62
C ALA A 374 33.26 19.43 -21.20
N ASN A 375 34.58 19.60 -21.39
CA ASN A 375 35.26 20.88 -21.25
C ASN A 375 34.81 21.86 -22.36
N GLU A 376 35.03 23.16 -22.18
CA GLU A 376 34.55 24.20 -23.11
C GLU A 376 35.04 24.02 -24.55
N GLU A 377 36.30 23.60 -24.74
CA GLU A 377 36.90 23.36 -26.06
C GLU A 377 36.32 22.10 -26.74
N ASP A 378 36.25 20.99 -26.00
CA ASP A 378 35.67 19.75 -26.48
C ASP A 378 34.18 19.91 -26.78
N ALA A 379 33.47 20.65 -25.92
CA ALA A 379 32.05 20.99 -26.07
C ALA A 379 31.81 21.75 -27.38
N ARG A 380 32.70 22.67 -27.77
CA ARG A 380 32.60 23.39 -29.05
C ARG A 380 32.68 22.45 -30.24
N ILE A 381 33.68 21.56 -30.27
CA ILE A 381 33.88 20.60 -31.36
C ILE A 381 32.69 19.63 -31.44
N LEU A 382 32.23 19.15 -30.28
CA LEU A 382 31.08 18.25 -30.18
C LEU A 382 29.79 18.93 -30.62
N LEU A 383 29.58 20.20 -30.27
CA LEU A 383 28.42 20.98 -30.71
C LEU A 383 28.42 21.22 -32.21
N GLN A 384 29.56 21.52 -32.84
CA GLN A 384 29.66 21.66 -34.30
C GLN A 384 29.17 20.39 -35.02
N ARG A 385 29.62 19.22 -34.55
CA ARG A 385 29.13 17.93 -35.06
C ARG A 385 27.65 17.69 -34.72
N ALA A 386 27.20 18.14 -33.56
CA ALA A 386 25.82 18.01 -33.12
C ALA A 386 24.85 18.77 -34.01
N VAL A 387 25.16 20.00 -34.42
CA VAL A 387 24.29 20.80 -35.30
C VAL A 387 24.27 20.29 -36.74
N GLU A 388 25.33 19.63 -37.21
CA GLU A 388 25.31 18.90 -38.49
C GLU A 388 24.37 17.68 -38.43
N CYS A 389 24.40 16.95 -37.32
CA CYS A 389 23.57 15.76 -37.12
C CYS A 389 22.10 16.09 -36.77
N CYS A 390 21.87 17.21 -36.08
CA CYS A 390 20.57 17.67 -35.58
C CYS A 390 20.32 19.14 -35.98
N PRO A 391 20.09 19.44 -37.26
CA PRO A 391 19.97 20.82 -37.74
C PRO A 391 18.69 21.52 -37.25
N LEU A 392 17.66 20.75 -36.86
CA LEU A 392 16.35 21.28 -36.49
C LEU A 392 16.23 21.74 -35.02
N HIS A 393 17.26 21.54 -34.20
CA HIS A 393 17.16 21.83 -32.78
C HIS A 393 17.84 23.15 -32.41
N VAL A 394 17.06 24.15 -32.01
CA VAL A 394 17.53 25.51 -31.75
C VAL A 394 18.58 25.56 -30.64
N GLU A 395 18.34 24.90 -29.50
CA GLU A 395 19.22 25.05 -28.33
C GLU A 395 20.68 24.65 -28.59
N LEU A 396 20.94 23.71 -29.52
CA LEU A 396 22.30 23.32 -29.88
C LEU A 396 23.02 24.45 -30.62
N TRP A 397 22.32 25.11 -31.56
CA TRP A 397 22.83 26.30 -32.24
C TRP A 397 23.07 27.45 -31.28
N LEU A 398 22.17 27.67 -30.32
CA LEU A 398 22.32 28.72 -29.32
C LEU A 398 23.49 28.46 -28.36
N ALA A 399 23.66 27.21 -27.91
CA ALA A 399 24.78 26.83 -27.06
C ALA A 399 26.11 26.98 -27.79
N LEU A 400 26.16 26.59 -29.07
CA LEU A 400 27.34 26.74 -29.91
C LEU A 400 27.71 28.22 -30.06
N ALA A 401 26.74 29.08 -30.39
CA ALA A 401 26.97 30.51 -30.55
C ALA A 401 27.46 31.21 -29.26
N ARG A 402 27.13 30.68 -28.07
CA ARG A 402 27.61 31.19 -26.78
C ARG A 402 29.02 30.73 -26.43
N LEU A 403 29.43 29.55 -26.88
CA LEU A 403 30.75 28.95 -26.58
C LEU A 403 31.83 29.34 -27.59
N GLU A 404 31.46 29.94 -28.72
CA GLU A 404 32.42 30.44 -29.69
C GLU A 404 33.05 31.76 -29.24
N ILE A 405 34.40 31.75 -29.18
CA ILE A 405 35.21 32.90 -28.76
C ILE A 405 35.26 33.97 -29.86
N SER A 406 35.15 33.55 -31.14
CA SER A 406 35.20 34.46 -32.28
C SER A 406 33.80 34.89 -32.72
N TYR A 407 33.58 36.20 -32.72
CA TYR A 407 32.35 36.82 -33.21
C TYR A 407 32.03 36.46 -34.67
N GLU A 408 33.04 36.34 -35.52
CA GLU A 408 32.85 35.99 -36.94
C GLU A 408 32.37 34.55 -37.12
N GLN A 409 32.89 33.62 -36.32
CA GLN A 409 32.46 32.22 -36.35
C GLN A 409 31.03 32.11 -35.84
N ALA A 410 30.71 32.80 -34.73
CA ALA A 410 29.37 32.79 -34.16
C ALA A 410 28.34 33.38 -35.13
N LYS A 411 28.70 34.42 -35.87
CA LYS A 411 27.88 34.94 -36.98
C LYS A 411 27.67 33.92 -38.09
N LYS A 412 28.72 33.20 -38.53
CA LYS A 412 28.61 32.16 -39.55
C LYS A 412 27.68 31.04 -39.07
N VAL A 413 27.80 30.64 -37.81
CA VAL A 413 26.96 29.59 -37.22
C VAL A 413 25.51 30.03 -37.12
N LEU A 414 25.23 31.25 -36.66
CA LEU A 414 23.87 31.78 -36.60
C LEU A 414 23.26 31.98 -37.99
N ASN A 415 24.05 32.35 -39.00
CA ASN A 415 23.57 32.41 -40.38
C ASN A 415 23.23 31.01 -40.92
N LYS A 416 24.07 30.00 -40.66
CA LYS A 416 23.74 28.59 -40.97
C LYS A 416 22.49 28.12 -40.23
N ALA A 417 22.32 28.51 -38.96
CA ALA A 417 21.15 28.19 -38.18
C ALA A 417 19.88 28.79 -38.80
N ARG A 418 19.92 30.05 -39.27
CA ARG A 418 18.81 30.72 -39.95
C ARG A 418 18.38 30.01 -41.23
N GLU A 419 19.34 29.53 -42.03
CA GLU A 419 19.02 28.78 -43.25
C GLU A 419 18.30 27.46 -42.95
N LYS A 420 18.64 26.80 -41.83
CA LYS A 420 18.03 25.52 -41.44
C LYS A 420 16.74 25.69 -40.63
N LEU A 421 16.63 26.77 -39.85
CA LEU A 421 15.55 27.06 -38.93
C LEU A 421 15.09 28.51 -39.09
N PRO A 422 14.34 28.81 -40.15
CA PRO A 422 13.93 30.18 -40.38
C PRO A 422 12.68 30.58 -39.57
N LYS A 423 11.92 29.60 -39.07
CA LYS A 423 10.71 29.79 -38.26
C LYS A 423 10.95 30.20 -36.80
N GLU A 424 12.20 30.17 -36.35
CA GLU A 424 12.54 30.29 -34.92
C GLU A 424 13.04 31.71 -34.55
N PRO A 425 12.29 32.47 -33.73
CA PRO A 425 12.67 33.84 -33.34
C PRO A 425 13.89 33.90 -32.42
N SER A 426 14.12 32.85 -31.64
CA SER A 426 15.19 32.77 -30.64
C SER A 426 16.59 32.94 -31.24
N ILE A 427 16.81 32.50 -32.48
CA ILE A 427 18.09 32.67 -33.22
C ILE A 427 18.38 34.15 -33.49
N TRP A 428 17.36 34.93 -33.84
CA TRP A 428 17.49 36.37 -34.06
C TRP A 428 17.81 37.11 -32.78
N ILE A 429 17.15 36.72 -31.67
CA ILE A 429 17.37 37.29 -30.35
C ILE A 429 18.79 36.97 -29.87
N THR A 430 19.27 35.74 -30.06
CA THR A 430 20.67 35.41 -29.69
C THR A 430 21.70 36.11 -30.57
N ALA A 431 21.40 36.32 -31.85
CA ALA A 431 22.27 37.13 -32.70
C ALA A 431 22.33 38.58 -32.20
N ALA A 432 21.19 39.13 -31.79
CA ALA A 432 21.09 40.46 -31.22
C ALA A 432 21.90 40.55 -29.90
N LYS A 433 21.78 39.55 -29.01
CA LYS A 433 22.57 39.45 -27.76
C LYS A 433 24.07 39.37 -28.02
N LEU A 434 24.48 38.60 -29.02
CA LEU A 434 25.89 38.50 -29.42
C LEU A 434 26.42 39.82 -29.98
N GLU A 435 25.62 40.53 -30.79
CA GLU A 435 26.01 41.85 -31.30
C GLU A 435 26.16 42.89 -30.20
N GLU A 436 25.25 42.86 -29.21
CA GLU A 436 25.35 43.73 -28.02
C GLU A 436 26.62 43.44 -27.21
N ALA A 437 26.92 42.16 -26.97
CA ALA A 437 28.08 41.75 -26.18
C ALA A 437 29.43 42.05 -26.87
N ALA A 438 29.51 41.91 -28.20
CA ALA A 438 30.77 42.05 -28.93
C ALA A 438 31.08 43.50 -29.35
N ASN A 439 30.07 44.26 -29.79
CA ASN A 439 30.29 45.54 -30.47
C ASN A 439 29.69 46.76 -29.74
N GLY A 440 28.81 46.57 -28.76
CA GLY A 440 28.08 47.68 -28.11
C GLY A 440 27.23 48.52 -29.08
N ASN A 441 27.08 48.09 -30.33
CA ASN A 441 26.44 48.87 -31.38
C ASN A 441 24.91 48.73 -31.29
N THR A 442 24.26 49.78 -30.81
CA THR A 442 22.80 49.83 -30.59
C THR A 442 21.99 49.79 -31.90
N GLU A 443 22.51 50.37 -32.98
CA GLU A 443 21.83 50.39 -34.28
C GLU A 443 21.82 49.05 -34.99
N SER A 444 22.88 48.23 -34.85
CA SER A 444 22.94 46.93 -35.51
C SER A 444 21.94 45.96 -34.90
N VAL A 445 21.80 45.99 -33.57
CA VAL A 445 20.80 45.23 -32.80
C VAL A 445 19.38 45.53 -33.30
N GLY A 446 19.01 46.80 -33.44
CA GLY A 446 17.72 47.21 -34.00
C GLY A 446 17.50 46.66 -35.41
N LYS A 447 18.49 46.82 -36.30
CA LYS A 447 18.43 46.30 -37.67
C LYS A 447 18.35 44.76 -37.73
N VAL A 448 18.95 44.03 -36.78
CA VAL A 448 18.85 42.56 -36.71
C VAL A 448 17.44 42.13 -36.31
N ILE A 449 16.86 42.75 -35.28
CA ILE A 449 15.52 42.38 -34.81
C ILE A 449 14.45 42.75 -35.86
N ASP A 450 14.58 43.91 -36.51
CA ASP A 450 13.66 44.30 -37.59
C ASP A 450 13.71 43.33 -38.77
N ARG A 451 14.92 42.89 -39.16
CA ARG A 451 15.09 41.85 -40.18
C ARG A 451 14.49 40.52 -39.74
N GLY A 452 14.70 40.14 -38.47
CA GLY A 452 14.11 38.93 -37.89
C GLY A 452 12.59 38.96 -37.95
N LYS A 453 11.98 40.08 -37.57
CA LYS A 453 10.52 40.30 -37.65
C LYS A 453 9.99 40.11 -39.07
N ARG A 454 10.60 40.78 -40.06
CA ARG A 454 10.20 40.68 -41.47
C ARG A 454 10.38 39.26 -42.01
N SER A 455 11.47 38.59 -41.64
CA SER A 455 11.74 37.21 -42.05
C SER A 455 10.68 36.25 -41.50
N LEU A 456 10.34 36.37 -40.21
CA LEU A 456 9.33 35.52 -39.56
C LEU A 456 7.92 35.77 -40.10
N GLN A 457 7.57 37.04 -40.38
CA GLN A 457 6.32 37.40 -41.04
C GLN A 457 6.25 36.85 -42.47
N GLY A 458 7.36 36.88 -43.20
CA GLY A 458 7.47 36.31 -44.55
C GLY A 458 7.23 34.80 -44.59
N GLU A 459 7.53 34.09 -43.49
CA GLU A 459 7.28 32.66 -43.36
C GLU A 459 5.93 32.30 -42.72
N GLY A 460 5.13 33.31 -42.35
CA GLY A 460 3.80 33.12 -41.80
C GLY A 460 3.77 32.74 -40.31
N VAL A 461 4.82 33.05 -39.54
CA VAL A 461 4.81 32.89 -38.08
C VAL A 461 4.17 34.12 -37.44
N GLU A 462 3.04 33.92 -36.75
CA GLU A 462 2.41 34.97 -35.94
C GLU A 462 3.32 35.35 -34.77
N ILE A 463 3.52 36.66 -34.60
CA ILE A 463 4.39 37.20 -33.56
C ILE A 463 3.56 37.34 -32.29
N ASP A 464 3.64 36.33 -31.43
CA ASP A 464 3.01 36.36 -30.11
C ASP A 464 3.71 37.38 -29.20
N ARG A 465 2.99 38.45 -28.86
CA ARG A 465 3.46 39.52 -27.97
C ARG A 465 4.05 38.96 -26.67
N ASP A 466 3.35 38.04 -26.02
CA ASP A 466 3.75 37.49 -24.72
C ASP A 466 5.03 36.65 -24.79
N VAL A 467 5.25 35.93 -25.89
CA VAL A 467 6.47 35.11 -26.09
C VAL A 467 7.69 36.02 -26.24
N TRP A 468 7.56 37.08 -27.06
CA TRP A 468 8.64 38.04 -27.24
C TRP A 468 8.92 38.86 -25.97
N MET A 469 7.89 39.16 -25.17
CA MET A 469 8.06 39.81 -23.86
C MET A 469 8.82 38.90 -22.89
N LYS A 470 8.50 37.60 -22.83
CA LYS A 470 9.26 36.63 -22.01
C LYS A 470 10.71 36.51 -22.47
N GLU A 471 10.98 36.52 -23.77
CA GLU A 471 12.34 36.51 -24.29
C GLU A 471 13.11 37.80 -23.96
N ALA A 472 12.43 38.94 -23.89
CA ALA A 472 13.01 40.19 -23.39
C ALA A 472 13.34 40.09 -21.89
N GLU A 473 12.47 39.52 -21.05
CA GLU A 473 12.79 39.26 -19.64
C GLU A 473 14.02 38.36 -19.48
N VAL A 474 14.16 37.35 -20.35
CA VAL A 474 15.36 36.47 -20.37
C VAL A 474 16.60 37.24 -20.81
N ALA A 475 16.49 38.17 -21.76
CA ALA A 475 17.60 39.03 -22.16
C ALA A 475 18.05 39.96 -21.03
N GLU A 476 17.12 40.47 -20.22
CA GLU A 476 17.41 41.33 -19.07
C GLU A 476 18.21 40.56 -18.01
N ARG A 477 17.81 39.33 -17.71
CA ARG A 477 18.53 38.46 -16.77
C ARG A 477 19.97 38.16 -17.20
N VAL A 478 20.25 38.18 -18.50
CA VAL A 478 21.60 37.98 -19.06
C VAL A 478 22.41 39.29 -19.03
N GLY A 479 21.77 40.44 -18.79
CA GLY A 479 22.41 41.76 -18.78
C GLY A 479 22.44 42.45 -20.14
N SER A 480 21.72 41.94 -21.13
CA SER A 480 21.62 42.51 -22.48
C SER A 480 20.45 43.50 -22.54
N ILE A 481 20.65 44.74 -22.08
CA ILE A 481 19.58 45.74 -21.89
C ILE A 481 19.10 46.31 -23.23
N VAL A 482 20.02 46.55 -24.17
CA VAL A 482 19.70 47.17 -25.46
C VAL A 482 18.84 46.23 -26.31
N THR A 483 19.15 44.93 -26.28
CA THR A 483 18.32 43.91 -26.93
C THR A 483 16.92 43.84 -26.33
N CYS A 484 16.77 43.95 -25.00
CA CYS A 484 15.44 44.04 -24.38
C CYS A 484 14.66 45.24 -24.91
N GLN A 485 15.29 46.42 -24.91
CA GLN A 485 14.65 47.66 -25.33
C GLN A 485 14.20 47.62 -26.78
N THR A 486 15.03 47.07 -27.67
CA THR A 486 14.72 46.94 -29.10
C THR A 486 13.66 45.89 -29.37
N ILE A 487 13.68 44.75 -28.66
CA ILE A 487 12.60 43.76 -28.71
C ILE A 487 11.27 44.41 -28.34
N ILE A 488 11.21 45.09 -27.20
CA ILE A 488 9.98 45.70 -26.68
C ILE A 488 9.44 46.79 -27.61
N LYS A 489 10.32 47.66 -28.12
CA LYS A 489 9.92 48.68 -29.11
C LYS A 489 9.21 48.06 -30.33
N ASN A 490 9.65 46.88 -30.76
CA ASN A 490 9.16 46.24 -31.97
C ASN A 490 7.93 45.35 -31.75
N THR A 491 7.68 44.89 -30.52
CA THR A 491 6.65 43.89 -30.20
C THR A 491 5.42 44.50 -29.54
N ILE A 492 5.57 45.58 -28.77
CA ILE A 492 4.47 46.09 -27.93
C ILE A 492 3.31 46.71 -28.72
N GLY A 493 3.58 47.15 -29.96
CA GLY A 493 2.57 47.66 -30.88
C GLY A 493 1.89 46.59 -31.74
N VAL A 494 2.33 45.33 -31.68
CA VAL A 494 1.77 44.25 -32.50
C VAL A 494 0.51 43.71 -31.82
N GLY A 495 -0.63 43.76 -32.54
CA GLY A 495 -1.90 43.18 -32.08
C GLY A 495 -2.68 44.02 -31.06
N VAL A 496 -2.34 45.30 -30.88
CA VAL A 496 -3.02 46.19 -29.93
C VAL A 496 -3.66 47.38 -30.66
N GLU A 497 -4.99 47.47 -30.56
CA GLU A 497 -5.78 48.60 -31.05
C GLU A 497 -5.40 49.91 -30.35
N GLU A 498 -5.47 51.02 -31.08
CA GLU A 498 -4.88 52.30 -30.63
C GLU A 498 -5.49 52.83 -29.33
N GLU A 499 -6.75 52.50 -29.09
CA GLU A 499 -7.53 52.92 -27.92
C GLU A 499 -7.06 52.18 -26.64
N ASP A 500 -6.77 50.89 -26.75
CA ASP A 500 -6.40 50.03 -25.62
C ASP A 500 -4.90 50.02 -25.32
N ARG A 501 -4.04 50.53 -26.23
CA ARG A 501 -2.58 50.61 -26.07
C ARG A 501 -2.14 51.14 -24.71
N LYS A 502 -2.81 52.18 -24.19
CA LYS A 502 -2.44 52.74 -22.88
C LYS A 502 -2.66 51.73 -21.76
N ARG A 503 -3.81 51.07 -21.76
CA ARG A 503 -4.23 50.22 -20.65
C ARG A 503 -3.43 48.92 -20.65
N THR A 504 -3.20 48.35 -21.82
CA THR A 504 -2.39 47.13 -22.00
C THR A 504 -0.95 47.37 -21.62
N TRP A 505 -0.27 48.38 -22.18
CA TRP A 505 1.16 48.63 -21.89
C TRP A 505 1.44 48.94 -20.43
N VAL A 506 0.52 49.63 -19.75
CA VAL A 506 0.64 49.89 -18.31
C VAL A 506 0.46 48.61 -17.50
N ALA A 507 -0.50 47.76 -17.86
CA ALA A 507 -0.70 46.46 -17.21
C ALA A 507 0.50 45.53 -17.41
N ASP A 508 1.04 45.49 -18.63
CA ASP A 508 2.23 44.69 -18.96
C ASP A 508 3.46 45.14 -18.18
N ALA A 509 3.69 46.46 -18.09
CA ALA A 509 4.81 47.00 -17.32
C ALA A 509 4.68 46.72 -15.82
N GLU A 510 3.45 46.74 -15.28
CA GLU A 510 3.19 46.33 -13.90
C GLU A 510 3.39 44.82 -13.70
N GLU A 511 3.08 43.99 -14.69
CA GLU A 511 3.35 42.55 -14.64
C GLU A 511 4.85 42.24 -14.69
N CYS A 512 5.61 42.88 -15.58
CA CYS A 512 7.08 42.77 -15.60
C CYS A 512 7.69 43.23 -14.28
N LYS A 513 7.16 44.30 -13.68
CA LYS A 513 7.56 44.76 -12.33
C LYS A 513 7.31 43.69 -11.26
N LYS A 514 6.16 43.00 -11.28
CA LYS A 514 5.87 41.90 -10.35
C LYS A 514 6.82 40.71 -10.53
N ARG A 515 7.25 40.43 -11.76
CA ARG A 515 8.22 39.37 -12.08
C ARG A 515 9.67 39.75 -11.76
N GLY A 516 9.93 41.02 -11.40
CA GLY A 516 11.26 41.51 -11.07
C GLY A 516 12.12 41.90 -12.28
N SER A 517 11.52 42.00 -13.47
CA SER A 517 12.16 42.48 -14.69
C SER A 517 11.85 43.97 -14.85
N ILE A 518 12.82 44.80 -14.48
CA ILE A 518 12.65 46.24 -14.25
C ILE A 518 13.07 47.04 -15.47
N GLU A 519 14.15 46.63 -16.15
CA GLU A 519 14.62 47.26 -17.38
C GLU A 519 13.67 47.03 -18.54
N THR A 520 13.04 45.86 -18.61
CA THR A 520 11.92 45.61 -19.54
C THR A 520 10.74 46.52 -19.26
N ALA A 521 10.32 46.68 -18.00
CA ALA A 521 9.26 47.62 -17.65
C ALA A 521 9.63 49.08 -18.00
N LEU A 522 10.89 49.49 -17.78
CA LEU A 522 11.40 50.79 -18.21
C LEU A 522 11.36 50.97 -19.73
N ALA A 523 11.72 49.94 -20.49
CA ALA A 523 11.66 49.96 -21.94
C ALA A 523 10.23 50.11 -22.46
N ILE A 524 9.26 49.42 -21.83
CA ILE A 524 7.83 49.58 -22.12
C ILE A 524 7.41 51.03 -21.88
N TYR A 525 7.76 51.58 -20.72
CA TYR A 525 7.42 52.97 -20.40
C TYR A 525 8.11 53.97 -21.32
N ALA A 526 9.36 53.72 -21.72
CA ALA A 526 10.07 54.57 -22.67
C ALA A 526 9.40 54.57 -24.06
N HIS A 527 8.96 53.40 -24.54
CA HIS A 527 8.19 53.31 -25.78
C HIS A 527 6.79 53.95 -25.65
N ALA A 528 6.13 53.76 -24.50
CA ALA A 528 4.85 54.39 -24.24
C ALA A 528 4.95 55.93 -24.20
N GLN A 529 6.07 56.49 -23.73
CA GLN A 529 6.34 57.93 -23.73
C GLN A 529 6.52 58.51 -25.12
N THR A 530 7.15 57.77 -26.05
CA THR A 530 7.30 58.25 -27.44
C THR A 530 5.95 58.32 -28.17
N VAL A 531 4.98 57.50 -27.78
CA VAL A 531 3.64 57.47 -28.39
C VAL A 531 2.67 58.41 -27.66
N PHE A 532 2.73 58.48 -26.33
CA PHE A 532 1.83 59.26 -25.49
C PHE A 532 2.55 60.37 -24.74
N LEU A 533 2.93 61.42 -25.46
CA LEU A 533 3.62 62.59 -24.91
C LEU A 533 2.75 63.32 -23.85
N THR A 534 1.44 63.44 -24.10
CA THR A 534 0.54 64.30 -23.31
C THR A 534 0.02 63.70 -22.00
N LYS A 535 0.23 62.40 -21.74
CA LYS A 535 -0.45 61.69 -20.64
C LYS A 535 0.40 61.60 -19.37
N LYS A 536 0.11 62.46 -18.39
CA LYS A 536 0.77 62.53 -17.06
C LYS A 536 0.92 61.17 -16.34
N SER A 537 -0.06 60.28 -16.45
CA SER A 537 -0.06 59.00 -15.72
C SER A 537 1.11 58.08 -16.09
N ILE A 538 1.57 58.13 -17.35
CA ILE A 538 2.66 57.27 -17.84
C ILE A 538 4.01 57.81 -17.35
N TRP A 539 4.18 59.14 -17.41
CA TRP A 539 5.35 59.84 -16.90
C TRP A 539 5.53 59.64 -15.39
N LEU A 540 4.46 59.73 -14.61
CA LEU A 540 4.51 59.49 -13.16
C LEU A 540 4.91 58.04 -12.82
N LYS A 541 4.25 57.03 -13.44
CA LYS A 541 4.58 55.62 -13.19
C LYS A 541 6.03 55.27 -13.58
N ALA A 542 6.52 55.84 -14.68
CA ALA A 542 7.91 55.68 -15.10
C ALA A 542 8.90 56.36 -14.13
N ALA A 543 8.57 57.56 -13.63
CA ALA A 543 9.37 58.26 -12.63
C ALA A 543 9.41 57.53 -11.28
N GLU A 544 8.28 56.99 -10.82
CA GLU A 544 8.19 56.15 -9.62
C GLU A 544 9.06 54.90 -9.74
N LEU A 545 9.03 54.24 -10.91
CA LEU A 545 9.82 53.03 -11.14
C LEU A 545 11.32 53.37 -11.15
N LYS A 546 11.76 54.43 -11.83
CA LYS A 546 13.16 54.89 -11.78
C LYS A 546 13.60 55.32 -10.37
N LYS A 547 12.71 55.96 -9.62
CA LYS A 547 12.96 56.36 -8.23
C LYS A 547 13.18 55.15 -7.32
N SER A 548 12.40 54.07 -7.51
CA SER A 548 12.56 52.84 -6.74
C SER A 548 13.91 52.13 -6.94
N MET A 549 14.59 52.39 -8.07
CA MET A 549 15.90 51.81 -8.39
C MET A 549 17.09 52.66 -7.94
N GLY A 550 16.86 53.89 -7.43
CA GLY A 550 17.96 54.78 -7.04
C GLY A 550 18.77 55.36 -8.22
N TYR A 551 18.35 55.17 -9.47
CA TYR A 551 18.98 55.78 -10.65
C TYR A 551 18.66 57.28 -10.75
N GLY A 552 19.27 58.09 -9.88
CA GLY A 552 19.16 59.55 -9.96
C GLY A 552 19.63 60.12 -11.31
N SER A 553 20.61 59.47 -11.95
CA SER A 553 21.16 59.86 -13.25
C SER A 553 20.18 59.69 -14.42
N LEU A 554 19.28 58.70 -14.37
CA LEU A 554 18.28 58.43 -15.43
C LEU A 554 16.91 59.08 -15.14
N LEU A 555 16.72 59.57 -13.92
CA LEU A 555 15.51 60.29 -13.50
C LEU A 555 15.50 61.73 -14.06
N MET A 556 16.62 62.46 -13.93
CA MET A 556 16.71 63.84 -14.38
C MET A 556 16.48 64.01 -15.90
N PRO A 557 17.04 63.15 -16.79
CA PRO A 557 16.72 63.20 -18.22
C PRO A 557 15.26 62.89 -18.52
N LEU A 558 14.62 61.98 -17.77
CA LEU A 558 13.21 61.67 -17.94
C LEU A 558 12.32 62.84 -17.52
N LEU A 559 12.62 63.48 -16.40
CA LEU A 559 11.88 64.66 -15.94
C LEU A 559 12.10 65.85 -16.89
N ARG A 560 13.32 66.02 -17.41
CA ARG A 560 13.60 67.04 -18.43
C ARG A 560 12.77 66.79 -19.68
N ASN A 561 12.72 65.55 -20.16
CA ASN A 561 11.90 65.18 -21.31
C ASN A 561 10.40 65.38 -21.05
N ALA A 562 9.94 65.14 -19.82
CA ALA A 562 8.55 65.37 -19.40
C ALA A 562 8.16 66.85 -19.34
N VAL A 563 9.13 67.75 -19.17
CA VAL A 563 8.92 69.20 -19.15
C VAL A 563 9.01 69.79 -20.56
N THR A 564 9.80 69.17 -21.45
CA THR A 564 9.96 69.60 -22.84
C THR A 564 8.89 69.03 -23.79
N SER A 565 8.17 67.98 -23.37
CA SER A 565 7.05 67.39 -24.11
C SER A 565 5.72 67.92 -23.59
#